data_AF-A0A848WUS5-F1
#
_entry.id   AF-A0A848WUS5-F1
#
_cell.length_a   1.000
_cell.length_b   1.000
_cell.length_c   1.000
_cell.angle_alpha   90.00
_cell.angle_beta   90.00
_cell.angle_gamma   90.00
#
_symmetry.space_group_name_H-M   'P 1'
#
loop_
_entity.id
_entity.type
_entity.pdbx_description
1 polymer ?
#
loop_
_entity_poly.entity_id
_entity_poly.type
_entity_poly.pdbx_seq_one_letter_code
_entity_poly.pdbx_strand_id
1 'polypeptide(L)'
;MSEEIQQKVVDLDVAVIGGGVAALWTANALQDAGFGGRFALFSNSPLGAGQSLAAQGVIHGGLKYALGGKLNDASEELAAMPDRWANDLPGVRVLSQCQYLWSLPSVLSKVVSFLGSKSVRGRAEKIARENFPVVFDSDGYG
;
A
#
# COMPACT_ATOMS: atom_id res chain seq x y z
N MET A 1 15.62 -8.21 -50.33
CA MET A 1 14.33 -8.82 -49.97
C MET A 1 13.92 -8.16 -48.67
N SER A 2 13.10 -7.11 -48.78
CA SER A 2 12.69 -6.27 -47.64
C SER A 2 11.60 -7.03 -46.89
N GLU A 3 11.77 -7.28 -45.59
CA GLU A 3 10.68 -7.79 -44.76
C GLU A 3 9.61 -6.69 -44.66
N GLU A 4 8.42 -6.97 -45.18
CA GLU A 4 7.24 -6.17 -44.92
C GLU A 4 6.89 -6.31 -43.44
N ILE A 5 7.13 -5.24 -42.67
CA ILE A 5 6.66 -5.16 -41.29
C ILE A 5 5.14 -5.10 -41.35
N GLN A 6 4.48 -6.21 -41.05
CA GLN A 6 3.03 -6.25 -40.88
C GLN A 6 2.66 -5.38 -39.66
N GLN A 7 2.15 -4.18 -39.94
CA GLN A 7 1.71 -3.26 -38.91
C GLN A 7 0.40 -3.76 -38.31
N LYS A 8 0.44 -4.19 -37.04
CA LYS A 8 -0.74 -4.64 -36.30
C LYS A 8 -1.35 -3.44 -35.57
N VAL A 9 -2.57 -3.07 -35.95
CA VAL A 9 -3.32 -1.97 -35.33
C VAL A 9 -4.27 -2.54 -34.27
N VAL A 10 -4.33 -1.89 -33.12
CA VAL A 10 -5.27 -2.22 -32.04
C VAL A 10 -5.97 -0.93 -31.62
N ASP A 11 -7.29 -0.91 -31.71
CA ASP A 11 -8.11 0.22 -31.30
C ASP A 11 -8.56 0.04 -29.84
N LEU A 12 -8.26 1.02 -28.99
CA LEU A 12 -8.54 1.00 -27.56
C LEU A 12 -9.07 2.37 -27.12
N ASP A 13 -10.02 2.36 -26.19
CA ASP A 13 -10.44 3.58 -25.48
C ASP A 13 -9.33 4.05 -24.52
N VAL A 14 -8.61 3.10 -23.90
CA VAL A 14 -7.56 3.37 -22.91
C VAL A 14 -6.36 2.45 -23.09
N ALA A 15 -5.16 3.03 -23.16
CA ALA A 15 -3.90 2.31 -23.10
C ALA A 15 -3.18 2.59 -21.77
N VAL A 16 -2.96 1.55 -20.96
CA VAL A 16 -2.23 1.63 -19.69
C VAL A 16 -0.78 1.22 -19.94
N ILE A 17 0.17 2.09 -19.61
CA ILE A 17 1.61 1.82 -19.80
C ILE A 17 2.28 1.53 -18.45
N GLY A 18 2.90 0.37 -18.35
CA GLY A 18 3.55 -0.16 -17.15
C GLY A 18 2.82 -1.38 -16.58
N GLY A 19 3.54 -2.19 -15.80
CA GLY A 19 3.04 -3.42 -15.19
C GLY A 19 3.04 -3.44 -13.67
N GLY A 20 3.27 -2.30 -13.00
CA GLY A 20 3.30 -2.20 -11.54
C GLY A 20 1.91 -2.21 -10.88
N VAL A 21 1.88 -2.16 -9.55
CA VAL A 21 0.63 -2.22 -8.76
C VAL A 21 -0.38 -1.15 -9.16
N ALA A 22 0.06 0.07 -9.48
CA ALA A 22 -0.82 1.14 -9.92
C ALA A 22 -1.47 0.82 -11.28
N ALA A 23 -0.71 0.27 -12.23
CA ALA A 23 -1.24 -0.11 -13.54
C ALA A 23 -2.22 -1.28 -13.45
N LEU A 24 -1.88 -2.29 -12.63
CA LEU A 24 -2.75 -3.44 -12.38
C LEU A 24 -4.05 -3.04 -11.67
N TRP A 25 -3.97 -2.16 -10.67
CA TRP A 25 -5.14 -1.62 -10.00
C TRP A 25 -6.03 -0.81 -10.96
N THR A 26 -5.42 0.05 -11.79
CA THR A 26 -6.16 0.79 -12.84
C THR A 26 -6.83 -0.16 -13.82
N ALA A 27 -6.14 -1.22 -14.25
CA ALA A 27 -6.72 -2.24 -15.13
C ALA A 27 -7.93 -2.93 -14.50
N ASN A 28 -7.85 -3.26 -13.20
CA ASN A 28 -8.98 -3.81 -12.45
C ASN A 28 -10.16 -2.82 -12.41
N ALA A 29 -9.89 -1.55 -12.07
CA ALA A 29 -10.92 -0.52 -12.03
C ALA A 29 -11.58 -0.27 -13.39
N LEU A 30 -10.82 -0.31 -14.50
CA LEU A 30 -11.34 -0.21 -15.86
C LEU A 30 -12.22 -1.42 -16.21
N GLN A 31 -11.80 -2.62 -15.82
CA GLN A 31 -12.56 -3.84 -16.01
C GLN A 31 -13.92 -3.75 -15.29
N ASP A 32 -13.92 -3.33 -14.02
CA ASP A 32 -15.13 -3.14 -13.21
C ASP A 32 -16.04 -2.03 -13.74
N ALA A 33 -15.46 -1.00 -14.36
CA ALA A 33 -16.19 0.07 -15.05
C ALA A 33 -16.73 -0.33 -16.44
N GLY A 34 -16.57 -1.59 -16.85
CA GLY A 34 -17.12 -2.13 -18.09
C GLY A 34 -16.30 -1.84 -19.35
N PHE A 35 -15.01 -1.51 -19.22
CA PHE A 35 -14.10 -1.31 -20.37
C PHE A 35 -13.56 -2.62 -20.96
N GLY A 36 -14.08 -3.80 -20.58
CA GLY A 36 -13.61 -5.09 -21.08
C GLY A 36 -13.46 -5.12 -22.61
N GLY A 37 -12.27 -5.49 -23.09
CA GLY A 37 -11.91 -5.50 -24.52
C GLY A 37 -11.63 -4.13 -25.16
N ARG A 38 -11.83 -3.03 -24.42
CA ARG A 38 -11.62 -1.64 -24.87
C ARG A 38 -10.44 -0.95 -24.17
N PHE A 39 -9.75 -1.67 -23.28
CA PHE A 39 -8.47 -1.24 -22.74
C PHE A 39 -7.43 -2.35 -22.86
N ALA A 40 -6.16 -1.95 -22.87
CA ALA A 40 -5.04 -2.88 -22.74
C ALA A 40 -3.95 -2.31 -21.84
N LEU A 41 -3.24 -3.20 -21.16
CA LEU A 41 -2.05 -2.89 -20.38
C LEU A 41 -0.81 -3.37 -21.13
N PHE A 42 0.17 -2.49 -21.27
CA PHE A 42 1.44 -2.77 -21.93
C PHE A 42 2.57 -2.68 -20.92
N SER A 43 3.36 -3.74 -20.81
CA SER A 43 4.56 -3.78 -19.97
C SER A 43 5.73 -4.33 -20.76
N ASN A 44 6.90 -3.71 -20.59
CA ASN A 44 8.16 -4.19 -21.16
C ASN A 44 8.92 -5.13 -20.19
N SER A 45 8.29 -5.52 -19.09
CA SER A 45 8.83 -6.38 -18.05
C SER A 45 7.70 -7.23 -17.43
N PRO A 46 8.02 -8.30 -16.67
CA PRO A 46 7.02 -9.06 -15.94
C PRO A 46 6.15 -8.16 -15.05
N LEU A 47 4.88 -8.50 -14.89
CA LEU A 47 3.96 -7.74 -14.04
C LEU A 47 4.48 -7.68 -12.59
N GLY A 48 4.37 -6.53 -11.96
CA GLY A 48 4.88 -6.23 -10.63
C GLY A 48 6.38 -5.93 -10.55
N ALA A 49 7.16 -6.14 -11.62
CA ALA A 49 8.59 -5.89 -11.60
C ALA A 49 8.95 -4.43 -11.24
N GLY A 50 10.14 -4.25 -10.66
CA GLY A 50 10.61 -2.96 -10.19
C GLY A 50 10.08 -2.61 -8.79
N GLN A 51 9.57 -1.40 -8.62
CA GLN A 51 9.21 -0.87 -7.30
C GLN A 51 8.09 -1.64 -6.60
N SER A 52 7.16 -2.26 -7.33
CA SER A 52 6.02 -2.96 -6.71
C SER A 52 6.46 -4.21 -5.95
N LEU A 53 7.29 -5.06 -6.57
CA LEU A 53 7.86 -6.24 -5.89
C LEU A 53 9.00 -5.89 -4.92
N ALA A 54 9.72 -4.78 -5.13
CA ALA A 54 10.77 -4.33 -4.21
C ALA A 54 10.22 -3.64 -2.95
N ALA A 55 8.92 -3.33 -2.90
CA ALA A 55 8.31 -2.66 -1.76
C ALA A 55 8.23 -3.58 -0.52
N GLN A 56 8.27 -2.97 0.67
CA GLN A 56 8.09 -3.71 1.93
C GLN A 56 6.67 -4.28 2.11
N GLY A 57 5.71 -3.92 1.24
CA GLY A 57 4.32 -4.36 1.33
C GLY A 57 3.51 -3.69 2.45
N VAL A 58 4.01 -2.61 3.02
CA VAL A 58 3.33 -1.84 4.07
C VAL A 58 2.23 -0.96 3.48
N ILE A 59 0.99 -1.14 3.96
CA ILE A 59 -0.13 -0.23 3.69
C ILE A 59 -0.14 0.88 4.74
N HIS A 60 0.12 2.11 4.31
CA HIS A 60 0.25 3.25 5.23
C HIS A 60 -1.12 3.86 5.57
N GLY A 61 -1.48 3.86 6.86
CA GLY A 61 -2.70 4.47 7.41
C GLY A 61 -2.57 5.94 7.86
N GLY A 62 -1.62 6.71 7.32
CA GLY A 62 -1.42 8.12 7.68
C GLY A 62 -0.57 8.40 8.94
N LEU A 63 -0.30 7.40 9.78
CA LEU A 63 0.46 7.54 11.03
C LEU A 63 1.85 8.19 10.85
N LYS A 64 2.57 7.83 9.78
CA LYS A 64 3.88 8.40 9.45
C LYS A 64 3.84 9.91 9.23
N TYR A 65 2.77 10.41 8.60
CA TYR A 65 2.63 11.84 8.26
C TYR A 65 2.14 12.65 9.47
N ALA A 66 1.27 12.06 10.30
CA ALA A 66 0.85 12.65 11.56
C ALA A 66 2.04 12.89 12.52
N LEU A 67 3.00 11.96 12.57
CA LEU A 67 4.22 12.09 13.37
C LEU A 67 5.10 13.29 12.98
N GLY A 68 5.05 13.71 11.72
CA GLY A 68 5.73 14.91 11.21
C GLY A 68 5.04 16.22 11.61
N GLY A 69 3.93 16.18 12.35
CA GLY A 69 3.18 17.36 12.81
C GLY A 69 2.34 18.04 11.73
N LYS A 70 2.22 17.45 10.53
CA LYS A 70 1.37 17.95 9.46
C LYS A 70 0.11 17.10 9.37
N LEU A 71 -0.90 17.47 10.15
CA LEU A 71 -2.28 17.08 9.90
C LEU A 71 -2.75 17.84 8.67
N ASN A 72 -2.94 17.13 7.56
CA ASN A 72 -3.49 17.67 6.33
C ASN A 72 -4.50 16.66 5.75
N ASP A 73 -5.32 17.11 4.80
CA ASP A 73 -6.34 16.27 4.15
C ASP A 73 -5.75 14.95 3.61
N ALA A 74 -4.50 14.98 3.12
CA ALA A 74 -3.79 13.79 2.67
C ALA A 74 -3.59 12.73 3.77
N SER A 75 -3.37 13.13 5.04
CA SER A 75 -3.28 12.20 6.15
C SER A 75 -4.63 11.54 6.49
N GLU A 76 -5.74 12.20 6.18
CA GLU A 76 -7.11 11.68 6.38
C GLU A 76 -7.49 10.67 5.30
N GLU A 77 -7.18 10.94 4.03
CA GLU A 77 -7.39 10.00 2.93
C GLU A 77 -6.61 8.69 3.15
N LEU A 78 -5.39 8.79 3.66
CA LEU A 78 -4.55 7.63 3.97
C LEU A 78 -5.10 6.81 5.14
N ALA A 79 -5.82 7.41 6.08
CA ALA A 79 -6.35 6.71 7.25
C ALA A 79 -7.40 5.65 6.91
N ALA A 80 -8.03 5.74 5.72
CA ALA A 80 -8.99 4.76 5.22
C ALA A 80 -8.33 3.67 4.33
N MET A 81 -7.06 3.81 3.97
CA MET A 81 -6.40 2.86 3.05
C MET A 81 -6.35 1.43 3.60
N PRO A 82 -5.96 1.16 4.86
CA PRO A 82 -5.89 -0.22 5.35
C PRO A 82 -7.20 -1.00 5.15
N ASP A 83 -8.33 -0.38 5.49
CA ASP A 83 -9.66 -1.00 5.36
C ASP A 83 -10.05 -1.22 3.89
N ARG A 84 -9.75 -0.25 3.01
CA ARG A 84 -10.00 -0.38 1.56
C ARG A 84 -9.21 -1.53 0.94
N TRP A 85 -7.91 -1.60 1.21
CA TRP A 85 -7.05 -2.66 0.70
C TRP A 85 -7.47 -4.05 1.20
N ALA A 86 -7.94 -4.15 2.45
CA ALA A 86 -8.44 -5.42 3.01
C ALA A 86 -9.72 -5.91 2.31
N ASN A 87 -10.63 -5.00 1.94
CA ASN A 87 -11.89 -5.34 1.28
C ASN A 87 -11.71 -5.67 -0.21
N ASP A 88 -10.79 -4.99 -0.89
CA ASP A 88 -10.62 -5.11 -2.35
C ASP A 88 -9.70 -6.27 -2.77
N LEU A 89 -8.97 -6.89 -1.84
CA LEU A 89 -8.04 -8.00 -2.12
C LEU A 89 -8.35 -9.27 -1.30
N PRO A 90 -9.58 -9.80 -1.35
CA PRO A 90 -9.92 -11.03 -0.65
C PRO A 90 -9.04 -12.19 -1.16
N GLY A 91 -8.42 -12.93 -0.24
CA GLY A 91 -7.60 -14.11 -0.57
C GLY A 91 -6.12 -13.83 -0.85
N VAL A 92 -5.68 -12.57 -0.82
CA VAL A 92 -4.24 -12.26 -0.86
C VAL A 92 -3.59 -12.62 0.48
N ARG A 93 -2.38 -13.20 0.43
CA ARG A 93 -1.61 -13.54 1.64
C ARG A 93 -1.17 -12.27 2.37
N VAL A 94 -1.68 -12.09 3.57
CA VAL A 94 -1.22 -11.05 4.51
C VAL A 94 -0.03 -11.58 5.30
N LEU A 95 1.12 -10.88 5.22
CA LEU A 95 2.34 -11.27 5.95
C LEU A 95 2.28 -10.88 7.44
N SER A 96 1.60 -9.78 7.77
CA SER A 96 1.35 -9.33 9.15
C SER A 96 0.04 -8.53 9.18
N GLN A 97 -0.82 -8.81 10.17
CA GLN A 97 -2.09 -8.10 10.37
C GLN A 97 -1.92 -6.73 11.01
N CYS A 98 -0.74 -6.45 11.56
CA CYS A 98 -0.43 -5.21 12.25
C CYS A 98 0.96 -4.69 11.86
N GLN A 99 1.17 -3.41 12.16
CA GLN A 99 2.47 -2.76 12.09
C GLN A 99 2.93 -2.40 13.49
N TYR A 100 4.19 -2.74 13.80
CA TYR A 100 4.79 -2.42 15.08
C TYR A 100 5.50 -1.08 15.00
N LEU A 101 5.24 -0.22 15.97
CA LEU A 101 6.01 1.00 16.15
C LEU A 101 6.90 0.85 17.39
N TRP A 102 8.19 1.06 17.19
CA TRP A 102 9.16 1.16 18.28
C TRP A 102 9.88 2.50 18.17
N SER A 103 9.83 3.31 19.23
CA SER A 103 10.35 4.67 19.19
C SER A 103 10.74 5.17 20.58
N LEU A 104 11.55 6.22 20.62
CA LEU A 104 11.87 6.96 21.84
C LEU A 104 10.58 7.57 22.45
N PRO A 105 10.54 7.78 23.78
CA PRO A 105 9.35 8.28 24.48
C PRO A 105 8.73 9.56 23.89
N SER A 106 9.56 10.46 23.34
CA SER A 106 9.14 11.74 22.75
C SER A 106 8.41 11.60 21.41
N VAL A 107 8.61 10.50 20.68
CA VAL A 107 7.90 10.20 19.42
C VAL A 107 6.60 9.48 19.73
N LEU A 108 6.62 8.56 20.70
CA LEU A 108 5.43 7.85 21.16
C LEU A 108 4.35 8.80 21.68
N SER A 109 4.71 9.87 22.40
CA SER A 109 3.74 10.86 22.90
C SER A 109 3.01 11.61 21.78
N LYS A 110 3.66 11.86 20.64
CA LYS A 110 3.04 12.46 19.45
C LYS A 110 2.05 11.51 18.79
N VAL A 111 2.39 10.21 18.70
CA VAL A 111 1.47 9.16 18.21
C VAL A 111 0.24 9.08 19.09
N VAL A 112 0.43 9.00 20.41
CA VAL A 112 -0.67 8.89 21.38
C VAL A 112 -1.54 10.15 21.33
N SER A 113 -0.95 11.34 21.23
CA SER A 113 -1.68 12.61 21.08
C SER A 113 -2.51 12.66 19.79
N PHE A 114 -1.97 12.17 18.67
CA PHE A 114 -2.70 12.04 17.40
C PHE A 114 -3.88 11.06 17.50
N LEU A 115 -3.65 9.89 18.09
CA LEU A 115 -4.70 8.89 18.27
C LEU A 115 -5.77 9.31 19.29
N GLY A 116 -5.41 10.18 20.23
CA GLY A 116 -6.33 10.76 21.20
C GLY A 116 -7.13 11.97 20.68
N SER A 117 -6.59 12.72 19.71
CA SER A 117 -7.23 13.95 19.19
C SER A 117 -8.31 13.70 18.14
N LYS A 118 -8.33 12.51 17.53
CA LYS A 118 -9.47 12.01 16.77
C LYS A 118 -10.03 10.80 17.52
N SER A 119 -11.35 10.69 17.65
CA SER A 119 -12.06 9.58 18.30
C SER A 119 -11.85 8.22 17.60
N VAL A 120 -10.61 7.76 17.55
CA VAL A 120 -10.13 6.55 16.89
C VAL A 120 -9.75 5.58 18.01
N ARG A 121 -10.75 5.11 18.74
CA ARG A 121 -10.57 4.00 19.70
C ARG A 121 -10.03 2.79 18.94
N GLY A 122 -8.87 2.27 19.36
CA GLY A 122 -8.41 0.92 19.00
C GLY A 122 -7.39 0.78 17.86
N ARG A 123 -6.77 1.85 17.34
CA ARG A 123 -5.80 1.73 16.23
C ARG A 123 -4.32 1.64 16.61
N ALA A 124 -3.95 1.95 17.85
CA ALA A 124 -2.64 1.56 18.37
C ALA A 124 -2.73 1.27 19.86
N GLU A 125 -2.18 0.13 20.26
CA GLU A 125 -2.17 -0.34 21.63
C GLU A 125 -0.73 -0.56 22.06
N LYS A 126 -0.45 -0.27 23.34
CA LYS A 126 0.83 -0.64 23.92
C LYS A 126 0.84 -2.17 24.05
N ILE A 127 1.83 -2.78 23.44
CA ILE A 127 2.02 -4.23 23.49
C ILE A 127 2.71 -4.56 24.81
N ALA A 128 2.22 -5.59 25.52
CA ALA A 128 2.89 -6.12 26.70
C ALA A 128 4.25 -6.73 26.33
N ARG A 129 5.25 -6.69 27.22
CA ARG A 129 6.62 -7.13 26.90
C ARG A 129 6.66 -8.59 26.45
N GLU A 130 5.83 -9.44 27.05
CA GLU A 130 5.63 -10.85 26.69
C GLU A 130 5.10 -11.09 25.27
N ASN A 131 4.49 -10.07 24.64
CA ASN A 131 3.96 -10.14 23.28
C ASN A 131 4.88 -9.44 22.27
N PHE A 132 6.11 -9.09 22.66
CA PHE A 132 7.06 -8.49 21.72
C PHE A 132 7.47 -9.50 20.64
N PRO A 133 7.71 -9.05 19.40
CA PRO A 133 8.32 -9.90 18.39
C PRO A 133 9.65 -10.49 18.89
N VAL A 134 9.88 -11.79 18.65
CA VAL A 134 11.05 -12.55 19.14
C VAL A 134 12.40 -11.90 18.85
N VAL A 135 12.51 -11.09 17.79
CA VAL A 135 13.72 -10.35 17.46
C VAL A 135 14.16 -9.40 18.59
N PHE A 136 13.23 -8.92 19.40
CA PHE A 136 13.47 -8.03 20.54
C PHE A 136 13.79 -8.78 21.84
N ASP A 137 13.88 -10.10 21.83
CA ASP A 137 14.27 -10.90 23.00
C ASP A 137 15.79 -11.19 23.06
N SER A 138 16.57 -10.58 22.17
CA SER A 138 18.04 -10.68 22.18
C SER A 138 18.70 -9.58 23.02
N ASP A 139 19.86 -9.89 23.60
CA ASP A 139 20.61 -9.03 24.55
C ASP A 139 20.95 -7.62 24.03
N GLY A 140 20.83 -7.37 22.72
CA GLY A 140 21.04 -6.05 22.11
C GLY A 140 19.85 -5.08 22.21
N TYR A 141 18.71 -5.53 22.77
CA TYR A 141 17.45 -4.79 22.81
C TYR A 141 16.82 -4.71 24.22
N GLY A 142 17.53 -5.16 25.26
CA GLY A 142 17.13 -5.14 26.66
C GLY A 142 17.38 -3.81 27.37
#